data_AF-A0AAV0XZP5-F1
#
_entry.id   AF-A0AAV0XZP5-F1
#
_cell.length_a   1.000
_cell.length_b   1.000
_cell.length_c   1.000
_cell.angle_alpha   90.00
_cell.angle_beta   90.00
_cell.angle_gamma   90.00
#
_symmetry.space_group_name_H-M   'P 1'
#
loop_
_entity.id
_entity.type
_entity.pdbx_description
1 polymer ?
#
loop_
_entity_poly.entity_id
_entity_poly.type
_entity_poly.pdbx_seq_one_letter_code
_entity_poly.pdbx_strand_id
1 'polypeptide(L)' 'MADIDGLLNIDNIISRLLEVRGARPGTNVQLSDGEMIGLCLKSIEIFRSQPMLLELDAPLKICGEYLKHL' A
#
# COMPACT_ATOMS: atom_id res chain seq x y z
N MET A 1 -16.27 13.67 7.55
CA MET A 1 -15.49 13.13 6.42
C MET A 1 -16.07 11.75 6.20
N ALA A 2 -16.76 11.48 5.09
CA ALA A 2 -17.48 10.22 4.90
C ALA A 2 -16.54 9.03 5.21
N ASP A 3 -17.05 7.99 5.87
CA ASP A 3 -16.30 6.81 6.30
C ASP A 3 -15.71 6.06 5.09
N ILE A 4 -14.55 6.50 4.60
CA ILE A 4 -13.77 5.84 3.55
C ILE A 4 -13.41 4.41 3.99
N ASP A 5 -13.26 4.21 5.29
CA ASP A 5 -12.94 2.93 5.94
C ASP A 5 -13.94 1.81 5.61
N GLY A 6 -15.22 2.14 5.37
CA GLY A 6 -16.23 1.14 5.02
C GLY A 6 -16.29 0.78 3.54
N LEU A 7 -15.65 1.55 2.66
CA LEU A 7 -15.72 1.38 1.20
C LEU A 7 -14.43 0.83 0.58
N LEU A 8 -13.29 0.93 1.26
CA LEU A 8 -12.01 0.51 0.71
C LEU A 8 -11.77 -0.99 0.97
N ASN A 9 -11.93 -1.82 -0.06
CA ASN A 9 -11.63 -3.25 0.03
C ASN A 9 -10.13 -3.53 -0.18
N ILE A 10 -9.35 -3.47 0.91
CA ILE A 10 -7.89 -3.66 0.91
C ILE A 10 -7.48 -5.06 0.40
N ASP A 11 -8.20 -6.11 0.80
CA ASP A 11 -7.86 -7.48 0.39
C ASP A 11 -7.99 -7.68 -1.13
N ASN A 12 -9.00 -7.08 -1.74
CA ASN A 12 -9.17 -7.10 -3.19
C ASN A 12 -8.01 -6.37 -3.91
N ILE A 13 -7.62 -5.19 -3.41
CA ILE A 13 -6.51 -4.41 -3.97
C ILE A 13 -5.19 -5.19 -3.87
N ILE A 14 -4.89 -5.77 -2.71
CA ILE A 14 -3.67 -6.57 -2.49
C ILE A 14 -3.66 -7.77 -3.44
N SER A 15 -4.79 -8.48 -3.58
CA SER A 15 -4.90 -9.64 -4.46
C SER A 15 -4.56 -9.27 -5.90
N ARG A 16 -5.17 -8.20 -6.45
CA ARG A 16 -4.89 -7.71 -7.81
C ARG A 16 -3.45 -7.25 -8.00
N LEU A 17 -2.85 -6.61 -7.00
CA LEU A 17 -1.45 -6.19 -7.05
C LEU A 17 -0.48 -7.38 -7.08
N LEU A 18 -0.87 -8.50 -6.47
CA LEU A 18 -0.06 -9.72 -6.41
C LEU A 18 -0.28 -10.66 -7.61
N GLU A 19 -1.42 -10.57 -8.31
CA GLU A 19 -1.74 -11.37 -9.49
C GLU A 19 -0.72 -11.23 -10.62
N VAL A 20 -0.03 -10.09 -10.73
CA VAL A 20 1.02 -9.87 -11.74
C VAL A 20 2.37 -10.48 -11.37
N ARG A 21 2.48 -11.21 -10.25
CA ARG A 21 3.70 -11.93 -9.89
C ARG A 21 3.97 -13.03 -10.93
N GLY A 22 5.12 -12.95 -11.61
CA GLY A 22 5.49 -13.86 -12.69
C GLY A 22 4.97 -13.46 -14.07
N ALA A 23 4.16 -12.40 -14.16
CA ALA A 23 3.85 -11.75 -15.43
C ALA A 23 5.10 -11.04 -15.98
N ARG A 24 5.02 -10.61 -17.24
CA ARG A 24 6.10 -9.83 -17.87
C ARG A 24 6.37 -8.56 -17.04
N PRO A 25 7.63 -8.26 -16.68
CA PRO A 25 7.98 -7.00 -16.02
C PRO A 25 7.39 -5.80 -16.77
N GLY A 26 6.80 -4.86 -16.02
CA GLY A 26 6.08 -3.70 -16.58
C GLY A 26 4.59 -3.94 -16.86
N THR A 27 4.04 -5.10 -16.52
CA THR A 27 2.58 -5.33 -16.55
C THR A 27 1.89 -4.46 -15.50
N ASN A 28 0.94 -3.63 -15.93
CA ASN A 28 0.22 -2.71 -15.06
C ASN A 28 -0.98 -3.38 -14.39
N VAL A 29 -1.22 -3.03 -13.13
CA VAL A 29 -2.46 -3.33 -12.41
C VAL A 29 -3.31 -2.08 -12.41
N GLN A 30 -4.54 -2.20 -12.90
CA GLN A 30 -5.49 -1.08 -12.90
C GLN A 30 -6.07 -0.91 -11.51
N LEU A 31 -6.04 0.30 -10.97
CA LEU A 31 -6.77 0.72 -9.77
C LEU A 31 -7.59 1.95 -10.14
N SER A 32 -8.79 2.08 -9.58
CA SER A 32 -9.62 3.26 -9.74
C SER A 32 -9.07 4.45 -8.95
N ASP A 33 -9.42 5.67 -9.36
CA ASP A 33 -9.02 6.89 -8.64
C ASP A 33 -9.49 6.86 -7.18
N GLY A 34 -10.68 6.31 -6.91
CA GLY A 34 -11.21 6.15 -5.56
C GLY A 34 -10.36 5.22 -4.69
N GLU A 35 -9.90 4.09 -5.25
CA GLU A 35 -8.99 3.16 -4.55
C GLU A 35 -7.65 3.83 -4.26
N MET A 36 -7.07 4.54 -5.24
CA MET A 36 -5.79 5.23 -5.08
C MET A 36 -5.86 6.33 -4.02
N ILE A 37 -6.89 7.19 -4.07
CA ILE A 37 -7.10 8.25 -3.09
C ILE A 37 -7.36 7.64 -1.70
N GLY A 38 -8.17 6.59 -1.61
CA GLY A 38 -8.46 5.89 -0.36
C GLY A 38 -7.20 5.33 0.31
N LEU A 39 -6.33 4.65 -0.45
CA LEU A 39 -5.05 4.15 0.05
C LEU A 39 -4.17 5.27 0.61
N CYS A 40 -4.04 6.39 -0.11
CA CYS A 40 -3.26 7.53 0.34
C CYS A 40 -3.82 8.15 1.63
N LEU A 41 -5.12 8.41 1.67
CA LEU A 41 -5.77 9.03 2.84
C LEU A 41 -5.65 8.14 4.07
N LYS A 42 -5.91 6.83 3.93
CA LYS A 42 -5.80 5.90 5.06
C LYS A 42 -4.36 5.73 5.52
N SER A 43 -3.41 5.66 4.60
CA SER A 43 -1.98 5.57 4.94
C SER A 43 -1.51 6.82 5.69
N ILE A 44 -1.93 8.02 5.27
CA ILE A 44 -1.60 9.28 5.95
C ILE A 44 -2.15 9.29 7.38
N GLU A 45 -3.39 8.83 7.59
CA GLU A 45 -3.98 8.70 8.92
C GLU A 45 -3.14 7.78 9.82
N ILE A 46 -2.77 6.61 9.31
CA ILE A 46 -1.94 5.63 10.04
C ILE A 46 -0.57 6.24 10.37
N PHE A 47 0.14 6.80 9.39
CA PHE A 47 1.46 7.40 9.62
C PHE A 47 1.41 8.57 10.59
N ARG A 48 0.33 9.37 10.60
CA ARG A 48 0.15 10.46 11.57
C ARG A 48 -0.16 9.97 12.98
N SER A 49 -0.79 8.80 13.11
CA SER A 49 -1.05 8.17 14.41
C SER A 49 0.21 7.57 15.04
N GLN A 50 1.24 7.30 14.24
CA GLN A 50 2.51 6.75 14.68
C GLN A 50 3.53 7.86 15.03
N PRO A 51 4.47 7.61 15.96
CA PRO A 51 5.55 8.55 16.23
C PRO A 51 6.52 8.63 15.04
N MET A 52 7.12 9.81 14.84
CA MET A 52 8.13 10.02 13.79
C MET A 52 9.37 9.13 13.97
N LEU A 53 9.74 8.85 15.21
CA LEU A 53 10.76 7.85 15.57
C LEU A 53 10.04 6.57 16.00
N LEU A 54 10.05 5.56 15.13
CA LEU A 54 9.43 4.28 15.41
C LEU A 54 10.27 3.46 16.41
N GLU A 55 9.62 2.93 17.42
CA GLU A 55 10.16 1.89 18.30
C GLU A 55 9.69 0.53 17.77
N LEU A 56 10.61 -0.35 17.40
CA LEU A 56 10.34 -1.63 16.75
C LEU A 56 11.04 -2.77 17.48
N ASP A 57 10.34 -3.89 17.64
CA ASP A 57 10.87 -5.11 18.25
C ASP A 57 11.24 -6.16 17.19
N ALA A 58 12.31 -6.91 17.47
CA ALA A 58 12.70 -8.05 16.65
C ALA A 58 11.78 -9.27 16.89
N PRO A 59 11.59 -10.16 15.89
CA PRO A 59 12.26 -10.20 14.58
C PRO A 59 11.54 -9.39 13.48
N LEU A 60 12.31 -8.70 12.64
CA LEU A 60 11.80 -7.98 11.47
C LEU A 60 12.80 -8.02 10.31
N LYS A 61 12.35 -7.74 9.08
CA LYS A 61 13.20 -7.60 7.89
C LYS A 61 13.33 -6.12 7.52
N ILE A 62 14.56 -5.63 7.40
CA ILE A 62 14.86 -4.27 6.94
C ILE A 62 15.20 -4.33 5.45
N CYS A 63 14.44 -3.60 4.63
CA CYS A 63 14.71 -3.44 3.20
C CYS A 63 15.14 -1.99 2.93
N GLY A 64 16.18 -1.81 2.12
CA GLY A 64 16.67 -0.49 1.69
C GLY A 64 15.86 0.11 0.54
N GLU A 65 16.52 0.92 -0.29
CA GLU A 65 15.90 1.61 -1.42
C GLU A 65 15.23 0.65 -2.42
N TYR A 66 13.99 0.97 -2.80
CA TYR A 66 13.28 0.30 -3.89
C TYR A 66 13.29 1.19 -5.13
N LEU A 67 14.20 0.93 -6.07
CA LEU A 67 14.20 1.53 -7.39
C LEU A 67 13.46 0.61 -8.36
N LYS A 68 12.41 1.12 -9.01
CA LYS A 68 11.83 0.44 -10.18
C LYS A 68 12.88 0.51 -11.29
N HIS A 69 13.63 -0.57 -11.52
CA HIS A 69 14.42 -0.69 -12.74
C HIS A 69 13.45 -0.74 -13.92
N LEU A 70 13.36 0.37 -14.66
CA LEU A 70 12.84 0.42 -16.02
C LEU A 70 13.87 -0.19 -16.97
#